data_AF-A0A2N5B7Q7-F1
#
_entry.id   AF-A0A2N5B7Q7-F1
#
_cell.length_a   1.000
_cell.length_b   1.000
_cell.length_c   1.000
_cell.angle_alpha   90.00
_cell.angle_beta   90.00
_cell.angle_gamma   90.00
#
_symmetry.space_group_name_H-M   'P 1'
#
loop_
_entity.id
_entity.type
_entity.pdbx_description
1 polymer ?
#
loop_
_entity_poly.entity_id
_entity_poly.type
_entity_poly.pdbx_seq_one_letter_code
_entity_poly.pdbx_strand_id
1 'polypeptide(L)'
;MNRDELMNLFDPMQEAELECDGFSRVVASVLIEKGLKPTLMAGTLTIRDRSVQPHFWVTFDGWTIDYQVRRWLGNEPWIPHGVFHQSDTEAVYAGTEVAAYVIPTGIRTLMLMSTKDLISQSQG
;
A
#
# COMPACT_ATOMS: atom_id res chain seq x y z
N MET A 1 11.40 12.28 1.12
CA MET A 1 9.98 12.75 1.07
C MET A 1 9.44 12.67 2.49
N ASN A 2 8.71 13.68 2.96
CA ASN A 2 8.14 13.66 4.31
C ASN A 2 6.80 12.89 4.35
N ARG A 3 6.25 12.70 5.56
CA ARG A 3 4.99 11.96 5.77
C ARG A 3 3.81 12.55 5.00
N ASP A 4 3.62 13.87 5.07
CA ASP A 4 2.48 14.54 4.47
C ASP A 4 2.54 14.48 2.94
N GLU A 5 3.74 14.57 2.36
CA GLU A 5 3.96 14.38 0.93
C GLU A 5 3.60 12.95 0.48
N LEU A 6 3.94 11.93 1.28
CA LEU A 6 3.55 10.54 1.00
C LEU A 6 2.03 10.35 1.13
N MET A 7 1.41 10.88 2.19
CA MET A 7 -0.04 10.81 2.39
C MET A 7 -0.79 11.48 1.24
N ASN A 8 -0.36 12.67 0.81
CA ASN A 8 -0.96 13.36 -0.33
C ASN A 8 -0.90 12.55 -1.63
N LEU A 9 0.11 11.68 -1.79
CA LEU A 9 0.20 10.78 -2.93
C LEU A 9 -0.72 9.57 -2.80
N PHE A 10 -0.82 8.96 -1.62
CA PHE A 10 -1.40 7.63 -1.45
C PHE A 10 -2.80 7.60 -0.82
N ASP A 11 -3.17 8.59 -0.02
CA ASP A 11 -4.52 8.72 0.56
C ASP A 11 -5.63 8.72 -0.51
N PRO A 12 -5.49 9.38 -1.68
CA PRO A 12 -6.52 9.34 -2.71
C PRO A 12 -6.77 7.95 -3.30
N MET A 13 -5.82 7.03 -3.15
CA MET A 13 -5.89 5.68 -3.72
C MET A 13 -6.39 4.63 -2.71
N GLN A 14 -6.52 4.96 -1.42
CA GLN A 14 -6.79 3.97 -0.36
C GLN A 14 -8.10 3.17 -0.55
N GLU A 15 -9.05 3.76 -1.27
CA GLU A 15 -10.35 3.15 -1.59
C GLU A 15 -10.31 2.28 -2.86
N ALA A 16 -9.18 2.20 -3.57
CA ALA A 16 -9.05 1.37 -4.76
C ALA A 16 -9.35 -0.11 -4.44
N GLU A 17 -9.98 -0.83 -5.36
CA GLU A 17 -10.33 -2.25 -5.22
C GLU A 17 -9.12 -3.18 -5.41
N LEU A 18 -7.94 -2.77 -4.93
CA LEU A 18 -6.72 -3.56 -4.94
C LEU A 18 -6.57 -4.29 -3.61
N GLU A 19 -5.99 -5.49 -3.66
CA GLU A 19 -5.52 -6.20 -2.47
C GLU A 19 -4.13 -5.68 -2.04
N CYS A 20 -3.60 -6.20 -0.92
CA CYS A 20 -2.35 -5.71 -0.33
C CYS A 20 -1.16 -5.74 -1.32
N ASP A 21 -1.07 -6.77 -2.17
CA ASP A 21 -0.01 -6.92 -3.16
C ASP A 21 -0.14 -5.91 -4.31
N GLY A 22 -1.34 -5.78 -4.88
CA GLY A 22 -1.62 -4.83 -5.95
C GLY A 22 -1.39 -3.39 -5.51
N PHE A 23 -1.91 -3.01 -4.34
CA PHE A 23 -1.74 -1.67 -3.79
C PHE A 23 -0.27 -1.35 -3.52
N SER A 24 0.44 -2.25 -2.84
CA SER A 24 1.87 -2.03 -2.51
C SER A 24 2.74 -1.93 -3.75
N ARG A 25 2.43 -2.68 -4.81
CA ARG A 25 3.13 -2.56 -6.10
C ARG A 25 2.85 -1.22 -6.79
N VAL A 26 1.62 -0.69 -6.71
CA VAL A 26 1.30 0.65 -7.22
C VAL A 26 2.07 1.71 -6.43
N VAL A 27 2.09 1.64 -5.10
CA VAL A 27 2.86 2.55 -4.24
C VAL A 27 4.35 2.53 -4.63
N ALA A 28 4.96 1.34 -4.67
CA ALA A 28 6.35 1.20 -5.05
C ALA A 28 6.62 1.73 -6.46
N SER A 29 5.75 1.43 -7.42
CA SER A 29 5.85 1.94 -8.79
C SER A 29 5.86 3.48 -8.84
N VAL A 30 4.97 4.15 -8.11
CA VAL A 30 4.89 5.62 -8.10
C VAL A 30 6.15 6.25 -7.52
N LEU A 31 6.71 5.65 -6.47
CA LEU A 31 7.96 6.13 -5.87
C LEU A 31 9.16 5.89 -6.81
N ILE A 32 9.26 4.72 -7.44
CA ILE A 32 10.33 4.42 -8.41
C ILE A 32 10.26 5.37 -9.62
N GLU A 33 9.06 5.64 -10.14
CA GLU A 33 8.86 6.59 -11.26
C GLU A 33 9.33 8.00 -10.92
N LYS A 34 9.27 8.39 -9.63
CA LYS A 34 9.81 9.65 -9.10
C LYS A 34 11.33 9.62 -8.84
N GLY A 35 12.02 8.53 -9.20
CA GLY A 35 13.46 8.36 -8.98
C GLY A 35 13.84 7.98 -7.54
N LEU A 36 12.86 7.55 -6.73
CA LEU A 36 13.07 7.12 -5.34
C LEU A 36 13.36 5.61 -5.28
N LYS A 37 13.88 5.15 -4.14
CA LYS A 37 14.26 3.75 -3.91
C LYS A 37 13.42 3.13 -2.77
N PRO A 38 12.12 2.88 -2.99
CA PRO A 38 11.31 2.15 -2.01
C PRO A 38 11.74 0.69 -1.92
N THR A 39 11.48 0.06 -0.79
CA THR A 39 11.59 -1.40 -0.63
C THR A 39 10.17 -1.97 -0.57
N LEU A 40 9.82 -2.83 -1.52
CA LEU A 40 8.57 -3.59 -1.47
C LEU A 40 8.81 -4.85 -0.64
N MET A 41 7.98 -5.05 0.38
CA MET A 41 8.12 -6.14 1.34
C MET A 41 6.95 -7.11 1.21
N ALA A 42 7.22 -8.40 1.43
CA ALA A 42 6.20 -9.43 1.56
C ALA A 42 6.51 -10.32 2.76
N GLY A 43 5.50 -10.65 3.56
CA GLY A 43 5.69 -11.49 4.73
C GLY A 43 4.44 -11.60 5.59
N THR A 44 4.64 -11.49 6.89
CA THR A 44 3.61 -11.60 7.91
C THR A 44 3.52 -10.31 8.70
N LEU A 45 2.30 -9.85 8.91
CA LEU A 45 1.97 -8.83 9.89
C LEU A 45 1.32 -9.51 11.08
N THR A 46 1.82 -9.24 12.29
CA THR A 46 1.22 -9.70 13.54
C THR A 46 0.92 -8.51 14.43
N ILE A 47 -0.28 -8.46 15.00
CA ILE A 47 -0.65 -7.45 16.00
C ILE A 47 -1.57 -8.10 17.04
N ARG A 48 -1.13 -8.10 18.29
CA ARG A 48 -1.75 -8.87 19.39
C ARG A 48 -1.90 -10.34 18.97
N ASP A 49 -3.08 -10.91 19.10
CA ASP A 49 -3.35 -12.32 18.75
C ASP A 49 -3.82 -12.52 17.30
N ARG A 50 -3.66 -11.51 16.43
CA ARG A 50 -4.10 -11.55 15.03
C ARG A 50 -2.93 -11.43 14.06
N SER A 51 -3.05 -12.09 12.91
CA SER A 51 -2.04 -12.05 11.86
C SER A 51 -2.61 -12.04 10.45
N VAL A 52 -1.90 -11.43 9.51
CA VAL A 52 -2.18 -11.48 8.07
C VAL A 52 -0.95 -12.05 7.35
N GLN A 53 -1.16 -13.10 6.55
CA GLN A 53 -0.12 -13.71 5.73
C GLN A 53 -0.73 -14.37 4.47
N PRO A 54 -0.17 -14.13 3.27
CA PRO A 54 0.88 -13.15 2.98
C PRO A 54 0.35 -11.72 3.09
N HIS A 55 1.17 -10.80 3.60
CA HIS A 55 0.89 -9.36 3.62
C HIS A 55 1.99 -8.60 2.89
N PHE A 56 1.62 -7.58 2.13
CA PHE A 56 2.54 -6.73 1.39
C PHE A 56 2.46 -5.30 1.90
N TRP A 57 3.61 -4.65 1.98
CA TRP A 57 3.73 -3.25 2.36
C TRP A 57 4.97 -2.63 1.70
N VAL A 58 5.07 -1.30 1.75
CA VAL A 58 6.25 -0.59 1.26
C VAL A 58 6.98 0.08 2.42
N THR A 59 8.30 0.03 2.42
CA THR A 59 9.13 0.87 3.28
C THR A 59 9.93 1.88 2.46
N PHE A 60 10.04 3.11 2.96
CA PHE A 60 10.76 4.19 2.29
C PHE A 60 11.18 5.26 3.29
N ASP A 61 12.46 5.61 3.35
CA ASP A 61 13.02 6.63 4.27
C ASP A 61 12.55 6.48 5.73
N GLY A 62 12.47 5.23 6.22
CA GLY A 62 12.01 4.90 7.57
C GLY A 62 10.49 4.87 7.76
N TRP A 63 9.71 5.28 6.76
CA TRP A 63 8.25 5.14 6.75
C TRP A 63 7.83 3.74 6.33
N THR A 64 6.75 3.25 6.93
CA THR A 64 5.94 2.14 6.42
C THR A 64 4.69 2.71 5.78
N ILE A 65 4.37 2.21 4.59
CA ILE A 65 3.18 2.58 3.82
C ILE A 65 2.33 1.32 3.69
N ASP A 66 1.22 1.30 4.43
CA ASP A 66 0.29 0.17 4.49
C ASP A 66 -1.14 0.69 4.75
N TYR A 67 -1.95 0.68 3.70
CA TYR A 67 -3.37 1.06 3.75
C TYR A 67 -4.31 -0.15 3.81
N GLN A 68 -3.77 -1.37 3.73
CA GLN A 68 -4.53 -2.55 3.33
C GLN A 68 -4.73 -3.54 4.49
N VAL A 69 -3.91 -3.48 5.54
CA VAL A 69 -4.05 -4.37 6.70
C VAL A 69 -5.46 -4.31 7.32
N ARG A 70 -6.10 -3.14 7.35
CA ARG A 70 -7.44 -2.95 7.93
C ARG A 70 -8.54 -3.72 7.21
N ARG A 71 -8.35 -4.06 5.92
CA ARG A 71 -9.29 -4.92 5.18
C ARG A 71 -9.36 -6.34 5.75
N TRP A 72 -8.28 -6.80 6.37
CA TRP A 72 -8.17 -8.13 6.95
C TRP A 72 -8.45 -8.15 8.44
N LEU A 73 -7.94 -7.14 9.17
CA LEU A 73 -7.99 -7.11 10.64
C LEU A 73 -9.09 -6.22 11.22
N GLY A 74 -9.84 -5.50 10.38
CA GLY A 74 -10.86 -4.55 10.82
C GLY A 74 -10.35 -3.10 10.88
N ASN A 75 -11.22 -2.20 11.35
CA ASN A 75 -10.99 -0.74 11.34
C ASN A 75 -10.66 -0.15 12.71
N GLU A 76 -10.24 -0.99 13.67
CA GLU A 76 -9.92 -0.56 15.01
C GLU A 76 -8.72 0.42 15.00
N PRO A 77 -8.74 1.50 15.81
CA PRO A 77 -7.74 2.57 15.74
C PRO A 77 -6.29 2.12 15.94
N TRP A 78 -6.08 1.02 16.67
CA TRP A 78 -4.77 0.45 16.97
C TRP A 78 -4.20 -0.39 15.82
N ILE A 79 -5.00 -0.68 14.78
CA ILE A 79 -4.50 -1.32 13.57
C ILE A 79 -3.86 -0.22 12.70
N PRO A 80 -2.60 -0.36 12.30
CA PRO A 80 -1.91 0.63 11.48
C PRO A 80 -2.66 0.93 10.18
N HIS A 81 -2.55 2.15 9.69
CA HIS A 81 -3.13 2.56 8.41
C HIS A 81 -2.41 3.79 7.85
N GLY A 82 -2.12 3.74 6.56
CA GLY A 82 -1.50 4.82 5.83
C GLY A 82 0.01 4.86 5.98
N VAL A 83 0.54 6.04 6.33
CA VAL A 83 1.98 6.30 6.45
C VAL A 83 2.35 6.51 7.92
N PHE A 84 3.22 5.64 8.45
CA PHE A 84 3.60 5.62 9.87
C PHE A 84 4.99 5.03 10.09
N HIS A 85 5.60 5.25 11.26
CA HIS A 85 6.75 4.46 11.69
C HIS A 85 6.27 3.21 12.45
N GLN A 86 6.92 2.07 12.24
CA GLN A 86 6.52 0.83 12.94
C GLN A 86 6.65 0.96 14.46
N SER A 87 7.59 1.77 14.96
CA SER A 87 7.77 2.10 16.38
C SER A 87 6.54 2.77 17.01
N ASP A 88 5.67 3.37 16.19
CA ASP A 88 4.47 4.06 16.65
C ASP A 88 3.28 3.08 16.80
N THR A 89 3.50 1.79 16.54
CA THR A 89 2.45 0.77 16.47
C THR A 89 2.81 -0.47 17.27
N GLU A 90 1.79 -1.24 17.68
CA GLU A 90 1.98 -2.58 18.27
C GLU A 90 2.23 -3.67 17.19
N ALA A 91 2.16 -3.31 15.90
CA ALA A 91 2.28 -4.27 14.81
C ALA A 91 3.74 -4.65 14.56
N VAL A 92 3.97 -5.94 14.37
CA VAL A 92 5.26 -6.51 13.97
C VAL A 92 5.16 -6.91 12.50
N TYR A 93 5.97 -6.27 11.67
CA TYR A 93 6.11 -6.57 10.25
C TYR A 93 7.37 -7.41 10.03
N ALA A 94 7.20 -8.69 9.67
CA ALA A 94 8.29 -9.62 9.42
C ALA A 94 8.20 -10.14 8.00
N GLY A 95 9.17 -9.81 7.15
CA GLY A 95 9.14 -10.21 5.74
C GLY A 95 10.46 -9.98 5.03
N THR A 96 10.47 -10.34 3.76
CA THR A 96 11.61 -10.17 2.87
C THR A 96 11.28 -9.15 1.78
N GLU A 97 12.31 -8.48 1.30
CA GLU A 97 12.21 -7.67 0.10
C GLU A 97 11.80 -8.54 -1.10
N VAL A 98 10.89 -8.01 -1.91
CA VAL A 98 10.48 -8.59 -3.19
C VAL A 98 10.62 -7.55 -4.29
N ALA A 99 10.83 -8.02 -5.51
CA ALA A 99 11.08 -7.13 -6.64
C ALA A 99 9.89 -6.19 -6.92
N ALA A 100 10.21 -4.90 -7.03
CA ALA A 100 9.32 -3.84 -7.47
C ALA A 100 9.79 -3.26 -8.81
N TYR A 101 8.83 -2.93 -9.66
CA TYR A 101 9.06 -2.36 -10.99
C TYR A 101 8.10 -1.20 -11.23
N VAL A 102 8.45 -0.31 -12.15
CA VAL A 102 7.50 0.70 -12.64
C VAL A 102 6.41 -0.01 -13.42
N ILE A 103 5.17 0.10 -12.93
CA ILE A 103 3.97 -0.31 -13.66
C ILE A 103 3.67 0.80 -14.67
N PRO A 104 3.53 0.47 -15.98
CA PRO A 104 3.17 1.45 -16.99
C PRO A 104 1.90 2.21 -16.62
N THR A 105 1.89 3.52 -16.85
CA THR A 105 0.80 4.41 -16.40
C THR A 105 -0.59 3.91 -16.80
N GLY A 106 -0.77 3.41 -18.03
CA GLY A 106 -2.06 2.86 -18.46
C GLY A 106 -2.54 1.67 -17.64
N ILE A 107 -1.63 0.74 -17.29
CA ILE A 107 -1.95 -0.41 -16.44
C ILE A 107 -2.23 0.05 -15.00
N ARG A 108 -1.42 0.97 -14.48
CA ARG A 108 -1.61 1.55 -13.15
C ARG A 108 -2.96 2.26 -13.02
N THR A 109 -3.37 3.02 -14.04
CA THR A 109 -4.70 3.62 -14.10
C THR A 109 -5.79 2.56 -14.06
N LEU A 110 -5.70 1.51 -14.89
CA LEU A 110 -6.67 0.42 -14.88
C LEU A 110 -6.78 -0.29 -13.53
N MET A 111 -5.66 -0.49 -12.84
CA MET A 111 -5.62 -1.09 -11.51
C MET A 111 -6.32 -0.24 -10.44
N LEU A 112 -6.30 1.09 -10.59
CA LEU A 112 -6.88 2.02 -9.63
C LEU A 112 -8.34 2.39 -9.94
N MET A 113 -8.85 2.02 -11.12
CA MET A 113 -10.24 2.27 -11.51
C MET A 113 -11.18 1.35 -10.73
N SER A 114 -12.27 1.92 -10.23
CA SER A 114 -13.38 1.11 -9.72
C SER A 114 -14.16 0.48 -10.88
N THR A 115 -14.92 -0.56 -10.58
CA THR A 115 -15.88 -1.14 -11.54
C THR A 115 -16.89 -0.11 -12.06
N LYS A 116 -17.24 0.90 -11.27
CA LYS A 116 -18.12 2.01 -11.70
C LYS A 116 -17.45 2.91 -12.74
N ASP A 117 -16.15 3.17 -12.59
CA ASP A 117 -15.39 4.00 -13.53
C ASP A 117 -15.31 3.31 -14.90
N LEU A 118 -15.06 1.99 -14.92
CA LEU A 118 -15.04 1.17 -16.14
C LEU A 118 -16.38 1.21 -16.88
N ILE A 119 -17.49 1.06 -16.15
CA ILE A 119 -18.84 1.09 -16.75
C ILE A 119 -19.13 2.49 -17.33
N SER A 120 -18.75 3.55 -16.63
CA SER A 120 -18.98 4.93 -17.10
C SER A 120 -18.22 5.25 -18.40
N GLN A 121 -17.00 4.71 -18.58
CA GLN A 121 -16.22 4.90 -19.81
C GLN A 121 -16.74 4.07 -20.98
N SER A 122 -17.46 2.97 -20.72
CA SER A 122 -18.05 2.12 -21.78
C SER A 122 -19.34 2.70 -22.39
N GLN A 123 -19.93 3.72 -21.77
CA GLN A 123 -21.16 4.37 -22.22
C GLN A 123 -20.94 5.77 -22.84
N GLY A 124 -19.68 6.16 -23.06
CA GLY A 124 -19.27 7.45 -23.64
C GLY A 124 -18.69 7.33 -25.04
#